data_AF-A0A5J4TP93-F1
#
_entry.id   AF-A0A5J4TP93-F1
#
_cell.length_a   1.000
_cell.length_b   1.000
_cell.length_c   1.000
_cell.angle_alpha   90.00
_cell.angle_beta   90.00
_cell.angle_gamma   90.00
#
_symmetry.space_group_name_H-M   'P 1'
#
loop_
_entity.id
_entity.type
_entity.pdbx_description
1 polymer ?
#
loop_
_entity_poly.entity_id
_entity_poly.type
_entity_poly.pdbx_seq_one_letter_code
_entity_poly.pdbx_strand_id
1 'polypeptide(L)'
;MEKDVKEKDKKKEKSKHHHRKSHSESKNEKKEKENPTAIGTDDKQAKELKKMKAQAIDDLETLLEDNIKIPYINFKDAIGFLSLLKIPESVSSVLNTDEIEQMYLKYERTLREGVEGRFVQMLERNKLKIPIHQNWAEAGKVLVLEKEYSAVASDVIRAQLYQIWSNNLIELSLNELDQYVRNDPEFKSVLQKDFITIDDLRRVLRNNGAYKRLKNMKDERDRRIFRYIRQNAKPALRQEIDTLLAM
;
A
#
# COMPACT_ATOMS: atom_id res chain seq x y z
N MET A 1 -9.23 -51.58 31.70
CA MET A 1 -8.05 -52.28 31.16
C MET A 1 -7.13 -51.24 30.56
N GLU A 2 -5.95 -51.16 31.16
CA GLU A 2 -4.83 -50.27 30.87
C GLU A 2 -4.26 -50.48 29.46
N LYS A 3 -3.62 -49.46 28.89
CA LYS A 3 -2.17 -49.48 28.69
C LYS A 3 -1.60 -48.10 28.33
N ASP A 4 -0.74 -47.63 29.23
CA ASP A 4 0.30 -46.62 29.04
C ASP A 4 1.31 -47.01 27.97
N VAL A 5 1.87 -46.01 27.28
CA VAL A 5 3.26 -46.05 26.79
C VAL A 5 3.93 -44.69 27.04
N LYS A 6 4.63 -44.61 28.18
CA LYS A 6 5.88 -43.88 28.46
C LYS A 6 6.97 -44.36 27.47
N GLU A 7 8.06 -43.69 27.07
CA GLU A 7 8.82 -42.50 27.48
C GLU A 7 10.18 -42.56 26.70
N LYS A 8 11.01 -41.50 26.79
CA LYS A 8 12.49 -41.45 26.73
C LYS A 8 13.21 -40.88 25.49
N ASP A 9 13.66 -39.63 25.67
CA ASP A 9 15.06 -39.15 25.71
C ASP A 9 16.10 -39.65 24.68
N LYS A 10 16.79 -38.70 24.03
CA LYS A 10 18.26 -38.51 24.21
C LYS A 10 18.84 -37.19 23.63
N LYS A 11 19.59 -36.55 24.53
CA LYS A 11 20.57 -35.44 24.52
C LYS A 11 21.51 -35.20 23.30
N LYS A 12 21.77 -33.89 23.08
CA LYS A 12 23.03 -33.10 22.99
C LYS A 12 24.17 -33.46 22.01
N GLU A 13 24.65 -32.41 21.30
CA GLU A 13 26.08 -32.03 21.12
C GLU A 13 26.16 -30.61 20.49
N LYS A 14 26.53 -29.54 21.19
CA LYS A 14 27.87 -28.96 21.45
C LYS A 14 28.87 -28.96 20.27
N SER A 15 29.28 -27.76 19.86
CA SER A 15 30.64 -27.50 19.36
C SER A 15 31.08 -26.08 19.73
N LYS A 16 32.12 -26.03 20.57
CA LYS A 16 32.95 -24.87 20.89
C LYS A 16 34.38 -25.42 20.83
N HIS A 17 35.28 -24.82 20.06
CA HIS A 17 36.71 -24.95 20.31
C HIS A 17 37.47 -23.65 20.04
N HIS A 18 38.53 -23.54 20.82
CA HIS A 18 39.36 -22.41 21.19
C HIS A 18 40.65 -22.31 20.36
N HIS A 19 41.24 -21.12 20.42
CA HIS A 19 42.69 -20.79 20.42
C HIS A 19 43.53 -20.90 19.13
N ARG A 20 44.14 -19.77 18.77
CA ARG A 20 45.61 -19.66 18.86
C ARG A 20 46.07 -18.21 19.11
N LYS A 21 46.79 -18.03 20.22
CA LYS A 21 47.68 -16.87 20.47
C LYS A 21 49.00 -17.15 19.76
N SER A 22 49.65 -16.11 19.24
CA SER A 22 51.09 -16.12 18.97
C SER A 22 51.68 -14.79 19.40
N HIS A 23 52.54 -14.87 20.41
CA HIS A 23 53.47 -13.84 20.83
C HIS A 23 54.62 -13.75 19.82
N SER A 24 55.07 -12.55 19.48
CA SER A 24 56.50 -12.28 19.33
C SER A 24 56.79 -10.86 19.81
N GLU A 25 57.41 -10.76 20.97
CA GLU A 25 58.15 -9.58 21.39
C GLU A 25 59.50 -9.54 20.66
N SER A 26 59.90 -8.36 20.20
CA SER A 26 61.32 -7.98 20.12
C SER A 26 61.42 -6.50 20.42
N LYS A 27 62.06 -6.21 21.55
CA LYS A 27 62.53 -4.88 21.96
C LYS A 27 63.66 -4.43 21.04
N ASN A 28 63.66 -3.17 20.61
CA ASN A 28 64.72 -2.24 20.99
C ASN A 28 64.40 -0.78 20.64
N GLU A 29 64.64 0.09 21.62
CA GLU A 29 64.66 1.54 21.51
C GLU A 29 65.78 2.04 20.58
N LYS A 30 65.50 3.12 19.83
CA LYS A 30 66.41 4.27 19.77
C LYS A 30 65.68 5.52 19.27
N LYS A 31 65.83 6.58 20.06
CA LYS A 31 65.35 7.94 19.87
C LYS A 31 65.81 8.53 18.54
N GLU A 32 64.90 9.15 17.80
CA GLU A 32 65.23 10.27 16.91
C GLU A 32 64.04 11.25 16.81
N LYS A 33 64.21 12.36 17.53
CA LYS A 33 63.85 13.75 17.26
C LYS A 33 62.55 14.04 16.45
N GLU A 34 61.62 14.69 17.15
CA GLU A 34 60.70 15.79 16.73
C GLU A 34 60.84 16.22 15.24
N ASN A 35 59.79 16.27 14.43
CA ASN A 35 58.62 17.18 14.52
C ASN A 35 57.60 16.90 13.35
N PRO A 36 56.46 17.64 13.21
CA PRO A 36 55.11 17.44 13.78
C PRO A 36 54.05 17.05 12.70
N THR A 37 52.82 16.61 13.04
CA THR A 37 51.53 17.02 12.38
C THR A 37 50.29 16.16 12.69
N ALA A 38 49.18 16.87 12.97
CA ALA A 38 47.78 16.61 12.56
C ALA A 38 47.15 15.20 12.73
N ILE A 39 47.04 14.70 13.96
CA ILE A 39 46.14 13.56 14.28
C ILE A 39 45.14 14.04 15.34
N GLY A 40 43.99 14.52 14.91
CA GLY A 40 42.94 15.05 15.80
C GLY A 40 41.94 16.02 15.14
N THR A 41 42.22 16.47 13.92
CA THR A 41 41.37 17.38 13.13
C THR A 41 40.31 16.62 12.31
N ASP A 42 40.67 15.48 11.71
CA ASP A 42 39.78 14.79 10.74
C ASP A 42 38.52 14.20 11.38
N ASP A 43 38.62 13.64 12.59
CA ASP A 43 37.46 13.05 13.28
C ASP A 43 36.54 14.14 13.88
N LYS A 44 37.08 15.33 14.17
CA LYS A 44 36.29 16.51 14.56
C LYS A 44 35.58 17.12 13.35
N GLN A 45 36.29 17.29 12.24
CA GLN A 45 35.75 17.84 10.99
C GLN A 45 34.66 16.93 10.40
N ALA A 46 34.82 15.60 10.43
CA ALA A 46 33.81 14.66 9.95
C ALA A 46 32.52 14.68 10.79
N LYS A 47 32.63 14.89 12.11
CA LYS A 47 31.47 15.02 13.01
C LYS A 47 30.76 16.36 12.82
N GLU A 48 31.51 17.43 12.60
CA GLU A 48 30.97 18.75 12.32
C GLU A 48 30.23 18.79 10.97
N LEU A 49 30.82 18.20 9.92
CA LEU A 49 30.18 18.08 8.61
C LEU A 49 28.87 17.28 8.67
N LYS A 50 28.82 16.19 9.45
CA LYS A 50 27.59 15.42 9.66
C LYS A 50 26.48 16.25 10.30
N LYS A 51 26.82 17.09 11.28
CA LYS A 51 25.85 17.96 11.95
C LYS A 51 25.36 19.07 11.02
N MET A 52 26.26 19.68 10.26
CA MET A 52 25.90 20.68 9.25
C MET A 52 24.99 20.10 8.16
N LYS A 53 25.28 18.88 7.68
CA LYS A 53 24.42 18.17 6.74
C LYS A 53 23.02 17.91 7.29
N ALA A 54 22.91 17.46 8.54
CA ALA A 54 21.60 17.25 9.17
C ALA A 54 20.81 18.56 9.25
N GLN A 55 21.44 19.66 9.65
CA GLN A 55 20.79 20.97 9.68
C GLN A 55 20.36 21.45 8.29
N ALA A 56 21.22 21.29 7.27
CA ALA A 56 20.90 21.67 5.90
C ALA A 56 19.74 20.85 5.31
N ILE A 57 19.61 19.58 5.73
CA ILE A 57 18.47 18.72 5.39
C ILE A 57 17.19 19.29 6.03
N ASP A 58 17.19 19.56 7.34
CA ASP A 58 16.02 20.09 8.05
C ASP A 58 15.58 21.46 7.48
N ASP A 59 16.54 22.34 7.17
CA ASP A 59 16.30 23.64 6.55
C ASP A 59 15.66 23.48 5.16
N LEU A 60 16.14 22.52 4.35
CA LEU A 60 15.59 22.24 3.03
C LEU A 60 14.19 21.62 3.13
N GLU A 61 13.94 20.69 4.05
CA GLU A 61 12.61 20.11 4.27
C GLU A 61 11.61 21.20 4.67
N THR A 62 11.98 22.12 5.56
CA THR A 62 11.15 23.27 5.95
C THR A 62 10.85 24.18 4.75
N LEU A 63 11.86 24.48 3.94
CA LEU A 63 11.70 25.32 2.75
C LEU A 63 10.76 24.68 1.72
N LEU A 64 10.90 23.37 1.49
CA LEU A 64 10.01 22.60 0.63
C LEU A 64 8.60 22.61 1.18
N GLU A 65 8.44 22.37 2.47
CA GLU A 65 7.15 22.41 3.14
C GLU A 65 6.45 23.74 2.97
N ASP A 66 7.10 24.85 3.29
CA ASP A 66 6.46 26.17 3.27
C ASP A 66 6.06 26.62 1.87
N ASN A 67 6.84 26.25 0.85
CA ASN A 67 6.75 26.86 -0.47
C ASN A 67 6.18 25.94 -1.55
N ILE A 68 6.34 24.62 -1.42
CA ILE A 68 5.84 23.64 -2.39
C ILE A 68 4.63 22.93 -1.79
N LYS A 69 3.44 23.46 -2.02
CA LYS A 69 2.17 22.85 -1.53
C LYS A 69 1.43 22.04 -2.59
N ILE A 70 1.82 22.17 -3.85
CA ILE A 70 1.12 21.57 -5.00
C ILE A 70 1.93 20.36 -5.48
N PRO A 71 1.33 19.15 -5.53
CA PRO A 71 2.01 17.94 -6.01
C PRO A 71 2.21 17.96 -7.54
N TYR A 72 3.00 17.00 -8.07
CA TYR A 72 3.27 16.81 -9.51
C TYR A 72 4.01 17.96 -10.21
N ILE A 73 4.64 18.85 -9.45
CA ILE A 73 5.62 19.79 -9.98
C ILE A 73 6.90 19.02 -10.27
N ASN A 74 7.53 19.24 -11.43
CA ASN A 74 8.83 18.62 -11.69
C ASN A 74 9.95 19.36 -10.94
N PHE A 75 11.08 18.69 -10.71
CA PHE A 75 12.18 19.26 -9.94
C PHE A 75 12.72 20.58 -10.53
N LYS A 76 12.79 20.69 -11.86
CA LYS A 76 13.29 21.89 -12.55
C LYS A 76 12.43 23.12 -12.25
N ASP A 77 11.12 22.96 -12.31
CA ASP A 77 10.16 24.03 -12.04
C ASP A 77 10.14 24.38 -10.54
N ALA A 78 10.22 23.37 -9.68
CA ALA A 78 10.31 23.56 -8.23
C ALA A 78 11.57 24.33 -7.83
N ILE A 79 12.75 23.95 -8.35
CA ILE A 79 14.01 24.66 -8.10
C ILE A 79 13.98 26.07 -8.70
N GLY A 80 13.40 26.24 -9.88
CA GLY A 80 13.17 27.57 -10.46
C GLY A 80 12.41 28.46 -9.47
N PHE A 81 11.32 27.97 -8.90
CA PHE A 81 10.55 28.69 -7.89
C PHE A 81 11.34 28.95 -6.59
N LEU A 82 12.01 27.93 -6.04
CA LEU A 82 12.81 28.07 -4.82
C LEU A 82 14.02 28.99 -4.99
N SER A 83 14.61 29.06 -6.19
CA SER A 83 15.72 29.96 -6.49
C SER A 83 15.31 31.44 -6.41
N LEU A 84 14.05 31.76 -6.74
CA LEU A 84 13.49 33.11 -6.57
C LEU A 84 13.36 33.49 -5.09
N LEU A 85 13.20 32.50 -4.22
CA LEU A 85 13.12 32.68 -2.77
C LEU A 85 14.49 32.73 -2.09
N LYS A 86 15.58 32.55 -2.85
CA LYS A 86 16.97 32.38 -2.40
C LYS A 86 17.11 31.19 -1.43
N ILE A 87 17.46 30.03 -1.99
CA ILE A 87 17.85 28.86 -1.18
C ILE A 87 18.91 29.31 -0.15
N PRO A 88 18.73 29.03 1.15
CA PRO A 88 19.67 29.44 2.18
C PRO A 88 21.09 28.97 1.87
N GLU A 89 22.08 29.81 2.16
CA GLU A 89 23.49 29.48 1.96
C GLU A 89 23.91 28.26 2.80
N SER A 90 23.24 28.05 3.96
CA SER A 90 23.39 26.85 4.80
C SER A 90 23.05 25.55 4.09
N VAL A 91 22.15 25.61 3.09
CA VAL A 91 21.74 24.45 2.29
C VAL A 91 22.66 24.31 1.07
N SER A 92 22.88 25.39 0.31
CA SER A 92 23.61 25.33 -0.96
C SER A 92 25.12 25.10 -0.81
N SER A 93 25.71 25.43 0.35
CA SER A 93 27.13 25.19 0.63
C SER A 93 27.43 23.77 1.13
N VAL A 94 26.38 23.04 1.56
CA VAL A 94 26.51 21.76 2.27
C VAL A 94 25.93 20.58 1.47
N LEU A 95 24.84 20.80 0.74
CA LEU A 95 24.18 19.81 -0.11
C LEU A 95 24.49 20.07 -1.58
N ASN A 96 24.77 19.01 -2.33
CA ASN A 96 24.89 19.10 -3.78
C ASN A 96 23.51 19.02 -4.46
N THR A 97 23.47 19.34 -5.77
CA THR A 97 22.22 19.35 -6.54
C THR A 97 21.50 18.00 -6.53
N ASP A 98 22.22 16.88 -6.60
CA ASP A 98 21.65 15.54 -6.60
C ASP A 98 20.99 15.22 -5.24
N GLU A 99 21.63 15.59 -4.11
CA GLU A 99 21.08 15.44 -2.76
C GLU A 99 19.78 16.24 -2.61
N ILE A 100 19.76 17.48 -3.12
CA ILE A 100 18.58 18.35 -3.12
C ILE A 100 17.46 17.73 -3.98
N GLU A 101 17.79 17.19 -5.16
CA GLU A 101 16.81 16.52 -6.03
C GLU A 101 16.21 15.28 -5.37
N GLN A 102 17.03 14.44 -4.75
CA GLN A 102 16.52 13.24 -4.05
C GLN A 102 15.60 13.61 -2.90
N MET A 103 15.94 14.65 -2.13
CA MET A 103 15.07 15.16 -1.07
C MET A 103 13.76 15.73 -1.60
N TYR A 104 13.83 16.50 -2.69
CA TYR A 104 12.64 16.99 -3.37
C TYR A 104 11.74 15.85 -3.84
N LEU A 105 12.29 14.84 -4.54
CA LEU A 105 11.53 13.71 -5.06
C LEU A 105 10.88 12.89 -3.93
N LYS A 106 11.56 12.76 -2.79
CA LYS A 106 11.00 12.13 -1.60
C LYS A 106 9.84 12.95 -1.03
N TYR A 107 10.02 14.26 -0.89
CA TYR A 107 8.97 15.18 -0.40
C TYR A 107 7.75 15.21 -1.33
N GLU A 108 7.99 15.34 -2.65
CA GLU A 108 6.97 15.37 -3.69
C GLU A 108 6.15 14.06 -3.71
N ARG A 109 6.80 12.91 -3.49
CA ARG A 109 6.09 11.64 -3.30
C ARG A 109 5.15 11.67 -2.10
N THR A 110 5.63 12.17 -0.95
CA THR A 110 4.80 12.30 0.26
C THR A 110 3.60 13.22 0.02
N LEU A 111 3.79 14.34 -0.69
CA LEU A 111 2.70 15.23 -1.08
C LEU A 111 1.67 14.53 -1.97
N ARG A 112 2.15 13.80 -3.01
CA ARG A 112 1.28 13.01 -3.88
C ARG A 112 0.47 12.00 -3.08
N GLU A 113 1.11 11.15 -2.30
CA GLU A 113 0.44 10.15 -1.47
C GLU A 113 -0.61 10.78 -0.55
N GLY A 114 -0.33 11.94 0.04
CA GLY A 114 -1.29 12.66 0.87
C GLY A 114 -2.50 13.18 0.09
N VAL A 115 -2.31 13.71 -1.12
CA VAL A 115 -3.38 14.24 -1.97
C VAL A 115 -4.20 13.11 -2.60
N GLU A 116 -3.54 12.09 -3.15
CA GLU A 116 -4.17 10.89 -3.71
C GLU A 116 -4.94 10.13 -2.63
N GLY A 117 -4.39 10.00 -1.42
CA GLY A 117 -5.06 9.38 -0.29
C GLY A 117 -6.35 10.11 0.12
N ARG A 118 -6.33 11.45 0.17
CA ARG A 118 -7.53 12.26 0.41
C ARG A 118 -8.56 12.11 -0.71
N PHE A 119 -8.11 12.02 -1.95
CA PHE A 119 -8.99 11.76 -3.09
C PHE A 119 -9.69 10.39 -2.98
N VAL A 120 -8.96 9.34 -2.61
CA VAL A 120 -9.55 8.01 -2.38
C VAL A 120 -10.54 8.02 -1.19
N GLN A 121 -10.23 8.75 -0.12
CA GLN A 121 -11.18 8.94 1.00
C GLN A 121 -12.46 9.66 0.54
N MET A 122 -12.34 10.65 -0.35
CA MET A 122 -13.49 11.31 -0.96
C MET A 122 -14.35 10.35 -1.79
N LEU A 123 -13.73 9.45 -2.57
CA LEU A 123 -14.44 8.38 -3.28
C LEU A 123 -15.21 7.49 -2.30
N GLU A 124 -14.57 7.08 -1.20
CA GLU A 124 -15.17 6.22 -0.19
C GLU A 124 -16.40 6.88 0.48
N ARG A 125 -16.32 8.18 0.80
CA ARG A 125 -17.47 8.94 1.33
C ARG A 125 -18.63 9.03 0.34
N ASN A 126 -18.34 9.03 -0.96
CA ASN A 126 -19.33 9.15 -2.03
C ASN A 126 -19.72 7.81 -2.68
N LYS A 127 -19.27 6.67 -2.14
CA LYS A 127 -19.53 5.33 -2.69
C LYS A 127 -21.00 4.93 -2.85
N LEU A 128 -21.91 5.59 -2.13
CA LEU A 128 -23.35 5.35 -2.26
C LEU A 128 -23.98 6.15 -3.41
N LYS A 129 -23.35 7.27 -3.79
CA LYS A 129 -23.80 8.11 -4.90
C LYS A 129 -23.20 7.64 -6.23
N ILE A 130 -22.08 6.94 -6.19
CA ILE A 130 -21.33 6.48 -7.37
C ILE A 130 -21.44 4.97 -7.46
N PRO A 131 -22.17 4.42 -8.44
CA PRO A 131 -22.18 3.00 -8.69
C PRO A 131 -20.76 2.49 -9.01
N ILE A 132 -20.35 1.37 -8.41
CA ILE A 132 -18.96 0.86 -8.44
C ILE A 132 -18.38 0.51 -9.83
N HIS A 133 -19.23 0.46 -10.85
CA HIS A 133 -18.88 0.13 -12.24
C HIS A 133 -19.14 1.32 -13.18
N GLN A 134 -19.55 2.47 -12.62
CA GLN A 134 -19.78 3.68 -13.38
C GLN A 134 -18.47 4.09 -14.04
N ASN A 135 -18.53 4.60 -15.27
CA ASN A 135 -17.33 5.13 -15.93
C ASN A 135 -16.87 6.42 -15.22
N TRP A 136 -15.58 6.74 -15.36
CA TRP A 136 -15.00 7.94 -14.76
C TRP A 136 -15.73 9.23 -15.18
N ALA A 137 -16.14 9.35 -16.44
CA ALA A 137 -16.76 10.57 -16.97
C ALA A 137 -18.07 10.92 -16.25
N GLU A 138 -18.87 9.91 -15.88
CA GLU A 138 -20.09 10.11 -15.11
C GLU A 138 -19.82 10.27 -13.61
N ALA A 139 -18.91 9.48 -13.04
CA ALA A 139 -18.53 9.59 -11.63
C ALA A 139 -17.94 10.99 -11.33
N GLY A 140 -17.12 11.51 -12.25
CA GLY A 140 -16.51 12.84 -12.16
C GLY A 140 -17.54 13.97 -12.07
N LYS A 141 -18.68 13.87 -12.76
CA LYS A 141 -19.77 14.86 -12.67
C LYS A 141 -20.37 14.94 -11.26
N VAL A 142 -20.41 13.81 -10.54
CA VAL A 142 -20.89 13.75 -9.15
C VAL A 142 -19.86 14.34 -8.20
N LEU A 143 -18.58 14.10 -8.47
CA LEU A 143 -17.46 14.44 -7.58
C LEU A 143 -16.91 15.86 -7.74
N VAL A 144 -17.21 16.54 -8.85
CA VAL A 144 -16.59 17.84 -9.21
C VAL A 144 -16.76 18.94 -8.14
N LEU A 145 -17.79 18.84 -7.30
CA LEU A 145 -18.07 19.80 -6.23
C LEU A 145 -17.29 19.51 -4.94
N GLU A 146 -16.62 18.36 -4.84
CA GLU A 146 -15.81 17.98 -3.68
C GLU A 146 -14.46 18.72 -3.72
N LYS A 147 -14.01 19.25 -2.57
CA LYS A 147 -12.76 20.01 -2.47
C LYS A 147 -11.55 19.18 -2.95
N GLU A 148 -11.51 17.92 -2.54
CA GLU A 148 -10.44 16.97 -2.85
C GLU A 148 -10.37 16.62 -4.34
N TYR A 149 -11.45 16.79 -5.09
CA TYR A 149 -11.46 16.57 -6.54
C TYR A 149 -10.46 17.48 -7.25
N SER A 150 -10.44 18.76 -6.87
CA SER A 150 -9.54 19.77 -7.46
C SER A 150 -8.09 19.65 -6.97
N ALA A 151 -7.86 18.96 -5.85
CA ALA A 151 -6.53 18.84 -5.24
C ALA A 151 -5.59 17.95 -6.07
N VAL A 152 -6.13 16.92 -6.74
CA VAL A 152 -5.41 16.17 -7.78
C VAL A 152 -5.60 16.92 -9.09
N ALA A 153 -4.61 17.68 -9.57
CA ALA A 153 -4.77 18.53 -10.75
C ALA A 153 -5.05 17.75 -12.05
N SER A 154 -4.39 16.59 -12.22
CA SER A 154 -4.46 15.79 -13.44
C SER A 154 -5.71 14.90 -13.50
N ASP A 155 -6.53 15.07 -14.54
CA ASP A 155 -7.70 14.22 -14.74
C ASP A 155 -7.33 12.76 -15.01
N VAL A 156 -6.21 12.53 -15.68
CA VAL A 156 -5.68 11.19 -15.94
C VAL A 156 -5.39 10.47 -14.63
N ILE A 157 -4.80 11.17 -13.65
CA ILE A 157 -4.50 10.60 -12.34
C ILE A 157 -5.79 10.34 -11.56
N ARG A 158 -6.74 11.28 -11.57
CA ARG A 158 -8.06 11.06 -10.94
C ARG A 158 -8.77 9.82 -11.51
N ALA A 159 -8.76 9.67 -12.83
CA ALA A 159 -9.33 8.50 -13.51
C ALA A 159 -8.64 7.19 -13.11
N GLN A 160 -7.30 7.19 -13.00
CA GLN A 160 -6.52 6.02 -12.57
C GLN A 160 -6.83 5.65 -11.11
N LEU A 161 -6.83 6.61 -10.20
CA LEU A 161 -7.16 6.40 -8.79
C LEU A 161 -8.59 5.86 -8.64
N TYR A 162 -9.53 6.42 -9.39
CA TYR A 162 -10.90 5.94 -9.45
C TYR A 162 -10.97 4.49 -9.90
N GLN A 163 -10.27 4.13 -10.98
CA GLN A 163 -10.27 2.76 -11.52
C GLN A 163 -9.68 1.76 -10.51
N ILE A 164 -8.60 2.13 -9.81
CA ILE A 164 -8.00 1.29 -8.76
C ILE A 164 -8.99 1.09 -7.62
N TRP A 165 -9.57 2.18 -7.11
CA TRP A 165 -10.56 2.13 -6.05
C TRP A 165 -11.80 1.29 -6.45
N SER A 166 -12.32 1.48 -7.65
CA SER A 166 -13.49 0.76 -8.14
C SER A 166 -13.22 -0.74 -8.28
N ASN A 167 -12.05 -1.11 -8.81
CA ASN A 167 -11.63 -2.52 -8.93
C ASN A 167 -11.51 -3.18 -7.55
N ASN A 168 -10.87 -2.49 -6.60
CA ASN A 168 -10.76 -2.99 -5.23
C ASN A 168 -12.14 -3.18 -4.57
N LEU A 169 -13.05 -2.23 -4.76
CA LEU A 169 -14.40 -2.31 -4.20
C LEU A 169 -15.25 -3.42 -4.86
N ILE A 170 -15.06 -3.65 -6.16
CA ILE A 170 -15.65 -4.79 -6.87
C ILE A 170 -15.12 -6.09 -6.28
N GLU A 171 -13.81 -6.25 -6.16
CA GLU A 171 -13.18 -7.47 -5.62
C GLU A 171 -13.64 -7.76 -4.18
N LEU A 172 -13.62 -6.74 -3.31
CA LEU A 172 -14.14 -6.85 -1.95
C LEU A 172 -15.62 -7.28 -1.93
N SER A 173 -16.44 -6.69 -2.80
CA SER A 173 -17.86 -7.07 -2.90
C SER A 173 -18.04 -8.50 -3.41
N LEU A 174 -17.23 -8.96 -4.37
CA LEU A 174 -17.27 -10.35 -4.84
C LEU A 174 -16.85 -11.32 -3.73
N ASN A 175 -15.82 -10.97 -2.95
CA ASN A 175 -15.35 -11.77 -1.83
C ASN A 175 -16.39 -11.83 -0.69
N GLU A 176 -17.02 -10.71 -0.34
CA GLU A 176 -18.12 -10.66 0.62
C GLU A 176 -19.32 -11.52 0.16
N LEU A 177 -19.64 -11.47 -1.13
CA LEU A 177 -20.69 -12.30 -1.72
C LEU A 177 -20.34 -13.78 -1.65
N ASP A 178 -19.10 -14.15 -1.98
CA ASP A 178 -18.59 -15.52 -1.87
C ASP A 178 -18.66 -16.03 -0.41
N GLN A 179 -18.29 -15.20 0.56
CA GLN A 179 -18.40 -15.53 1.98
C GLN A 179 -19.85 -15.72 2.41
N TYR A 180 -20.75 -14.83 1.98
CA TYR A 180 -22.17 -14.93 2.30
C TYR A 180 -22.75 -16.24 1.78
N VAL A 181 -22.57 -16.52 0.49
CA VAL A 181 -23.07 -17.74 -0.15
C VAL A 181 -22.52 -19.02 0.50
N ARG A 182 -21.28 -18.98 1.02
CA ARG A 182 -20.63 -20.11 1.70
C ARG A 182 -21.02 -20.30 3.16
N ASN A 183 -21.39 -19.23 3.86
CA ASN A 183 -21.52 -19.27 5.31
C ASN A 183 -22.93 -18.98 5.82
N ASP A 184 -23.77 -18.33 5.00
CA ASP A 184 -25.12 -17.94 5.39
C ASP A 184 -26.04 -19.17 5.56
N PRO A 185 -26.60 -19.40 6.76
CA PRO A 185 -27.45 -20.56 7.02
C PRO A 185 -28.77 -20.54 6.25
N GLU A 186 -29.34 -19.35 6.01
CA GLU A 186 -30.60 -19.20 5.27
C GLU A 186 -30.38 -19.60 3.81
N PHE A 187 -29.31 -19.09 3.19
CA PHE A 187 -28.91 -19.46 1.84
C PHE A 187 -28.67 -20.98 1.71
N LYS A 188 -27.94 -21.58 2.67
CA LYS A 188 -27.72 -23.03 2.69
C LYS A 188 -29.02 -23.83 2.85
N SER A 189 -29.91 -23.40 3.74
CA SER A 189 -31.20 -24.06 3.97
C SER A 189 -32.06 -24.06 2.70
N VAL A 190 -32.12 -22.90 2.04
CA VAL A 190 -32.83 -22.73 0.78
C VAL A 190 -32.22 -23.64 -0.31
N LEU A 191 -30.89 -23.69 -0.42
CA LEU A 191 -30.16 -24.56 -1.36
C LEU A 191 -30.48 -26.07 -1.23
N GLN A 192 -30.91 -26.53 -0.05
CA GLN A 192 -31.22 -27.95 0.20
C GLN A 192 -32.69 -28.34 -0.07
N LYS A 193 -33.57 -27.39 -0.41
CA LYS A 193 -34.98 -27.69 -0.72
C LYS A 193 -35.10 -28.54 -2.00
N ASP A 194 -36.09 -29.43 -2.04
CA ASP A 194 -36.31 -30.32 -3.20
C ASP A 194 -36.80 -29.57 -4.45
N PHE A 195 -37.61 -28.54 -4.25
CA PHE A 195 -38.21 -27.72 -5.30
C PHE A 195 -37.77 -26.27 -5.14
N ILE A 196 -36.55 -25.98 -5.60
CA ILE A 196 -35.98 -24.65 -5.56
C ILE A 196 -35.66 -24.14 -6.96
N THR A 197 -35.93 -22.86 -7.18
CA THR A 197 -35.56 -22.12 -8.39
C THR A 197 -34.42 -21.14 -8.13
N ILE A 198 -33.80 -20.64 -9.19
CA ILE A 198 -32.82 -19.55 -9.09
C ILE A 198 -33.44 -18.27 -8.52
N ASP A 199 -34.72 -18.02 -8.78
CA ASP A 199 -35.40 -16.83 -8.27
C ASP A 199 -35.60 -16.88 -6.76
N ASP A 200 -35.77 -18.06 -6.17
CA ASP A 200 -35.77 -18.23 -4.72
C ASP A 200 -34.40 -17.89 -4.11
N LEU A 201 -33.30 -18.30 -4.76
CA LEU A 201 -31.95 -17.97 -4.33
C LEU A 201 -31.68 -16.45 -4.45
N ARG A 202 -32.12 -15.83 -5.55
CA ARG A 202 -32.04 -14.37 -5.73
C ARG A 202 -32.84 -13.62 -4.66
N ARG A 203 -33.95 -14.17 -4.19
CA ARG A 203 -34.76 -13.55 -3.12
C ARG A 203 -33.99 -13.45 -1.81
N VAL A 204 -33.29 -14.52 -1.42
CA VAL A 204 -32.43 -14.52 -0.22
C VAL A 204 -31.30 -13.50 -0.38
N LEU A 205 -30.67 -13.48 -1.56
CA LEU A 205 -29.56 -12.57 -1.84
C LEU A 205 -29.98 -11.10 -2.00
N ARG A 206 -31.26 -10.81 -2.24
CA ARG A 206 -31.74 -9.46 -2.56
C ARG A 206 -31.42 -8.43 -1.48
N ASN A 207 -31.35 -8.86 -0.22
CA ASN A 207 -31.05 -7.99 0.91
C ASN A 207 -29.55 -7.88 1.23
N ASN A 208 -28.72 -8.75 0.65
CA ASN A 208 -27.28 -8.73 0.85
C ASN A 208 -26.64 -7.46 0.25
N GLY A 209 -25.81 -6.76 1.03
CA GLY A 209 -25.17 -5.51 0.62
C GLY A 209 -24.25 -5.67 -0.60
N ALA A 210 -23.42 -6.72 -0.61
CA ALA A 210 -22.53 -7.01 -1.73
C ALA A 210 -23.31 -7.34 -3.01
N TYR A 211 -24.38 -8.12 -2.89
CA TYR A 211 -25.28 -8.43 -4.01
C TYR A 211 -25.92 -7.17 -4.62
N LYS A 212 -26.33 -6.22 -3.78
CA LYS A 212 -26.87 -4.91 -4.22
C LYS A 212 -25.81 -4.05 -4.91
N ARG A 213 -24.58 -4.00 -4.38
CA ARG A 213 -23.49 -3.21 -4.97
C ARG A 213 -23.11 -3.71 -6.37
N LEU A 214 -23.14 -5.03 -6.58
CA LEU A 214 -22.85 -5.69 -7.85
C LEU A 214 -24.04 -5.74 -8.82
N LYS A 215 -25.11 -4.98 -8.60
CA LYS A 215 -26.36 -5.08 -9.39
C LYS A 215 -26.19 -4.94 -10.91
N ASN A 216 -25.25 -4.12 -11.35
CA ASN A 216 -24.99 -3.84 -12.77
C ASN A 216 -23.84 -4.70 -13.33
N MET A 217 -23.29 -5.61 -12.52
CA MET A 217 -22.34 -6.65 -12.92
C MET A 217 -23.04 -8.02 -12.83
N LYS A 218 -24.25 -8.12 -13.40
CA LYS A 218 -25.12 -9.29 -13.27
C LYS A 218 -24.40 -10.57 -13.62
N ASP A 219 -23.67 -10.59 -14.73
CA ASP A 219 -23.06 -11.81 -15.26
C ASP A 219 -21.93 -12.32 -14.35
N GLU A 220 -21.02 -11.45 -13.90
CA GLU A 220 -19.94 -11.85 -12.99
C GLU A 220 -20.47 -12.23 -11.60
N ARG A 221 -21.47 -11.50 -11.12
CA ARG A 221 -22.16 -11.79 -9.86
C ARG A 221 -22.85 -13.15 -9.91
N ASP A 222 -23.67 -13.39 -10.93
CA ASP A 222 -24.43 -14.64 -11.11
C ASP A 222 -23.44 -15.80 -11.36
N ARG A 223 -22.36 -15.60 -12.12
CA ARG A 223 -21.28 -16.59 -12.32
C ARG A 223 -20.65 -17.04 -11.00
N ARG A 224 -20.33 -16.13 -10.08
CA ARG A 224 -19.77 -16.45 -8.76
C ARG A 224 -20.74 -17.29 -7.93
N ILE A 225 -22.00 -16.84 -7.84
CA ILE A 225 -23.06 -17.53 -7.11
C ILE A 225 -23.30 -18.93 -7.68
N PHE A 226 -23.45 -19.04 -9.00
CA PHE A 226 -23.71 -20.29 -9.71
C PHE A 226 -22.57 -21.28 -9.58
N ARG A 227 -21.31 -20.83 -9.56
CA ARG A 227 -20.16 -21.72 -9.30
C ARG A 227 -20.30 -22.44 -7.96
N TYR A 228 -20.71 -21.75 -6.91
CA TYR A 228 -20.92 -22.36 -5.60
C TYR A 228 -22.15 -23.28 -5.58
N ILE A 229 -23.27 -22.82 -6.16
CA ILE A 229 -24.50 -23.62 -6.21
C ILE A 229 -24.25 -24.92 -6.98
N ARG A 230 -23.57 -24.86 -8.13
CA ARG A 230 -23.23 -26.04 -8.95
C ARG A 230 -22.50 -27.12 -8.16
N GLN A 231 -21.66 -26.74 -7.19
CA GLN A 231 -20.91 -27.68 -6.35
C GLN A 231 -21.76 -28.29 -5.22
N ASN A 232 -22.76 -27.55 -4.71
CA ASN A 232 -23.42 -27.86 -3.44
C ASN A 232 -24.94 -28.16 -3.56
N ALA A 233 -25.57 -27.84 -4.69
CA ALA A 233 -27.00 -28.05 -4.92
C ALA A 233 -27.35 -29.50 -5.26
N LYS A 234 -28.66 -29.81 -5.26
CA LYS A 234 -29.22 -31.04 -5.81
C LYS A 234 -29.14 -31.09 -7.35
N PRO A 235 -29.17 -32.29 -7.98
CA PRO A 235 -28.95 -32.44 -9.43
C PRO A 235 -29.86 -31.60 -10.33
N ALA A 236 -31.15 -31.47 -10.00
CA ALA A 236 -32.11 -30.71 -10.81
C ALA A 236 -31.70 -29.22 -10.95
N LEU A 237 -31.38 -28.58 -9.83
CA LEU A 237 -30.92 -27.18 -9.82
C LEU A 237 -29.55 -27.01 -10.51
N ARG A 238 -28.67 -28.03 -10.46
CA ARG A 238 -27.41 -28.00 -11.22
C ARG A 238 -27.65 -27.99 -12.73
N GLN A 239 -28.59 -28.80 -13.23
CA GLN A 239 -28.92 -28.83 -14.67
C GLN A 239 -29.54 -27.51 -15.15
N GLU A 240 -30.40 -26.88 -14.32
CA GLU A 240 -30.95 -25.55 -14.60
C GLU A 240 -29.82 -24.51 -14.73
N ILE A 241 -28.87 -24.50 -13.80
CA ILE A 241 -27.71 -23.60 -13.84
C ILE A 241 -26.80 -23.87 -15.03
N ASP A 242 -26.53 -25.13 -15.33
CA ASP A 242 -25.66 -25.51 -16.46
C ASP A 242 -26.28 -25.05 -17.79
N THR A 243 -27.61 -25.10 -17.89
CA THR A 243 -28.35 -24.55 -19.05
C THR A 243 -28.20 -23.03 -19.13
N LEU A 244 -28.35 -22.33 -18.01
CA LEU A 244 -28.25 -20.85 -17.97
C LEU A 244 -26.83 -20.32 -18.18
N LEU A 245 -25.80 -21.10 -17.83
CA LEU A 245 -24.40 -20.74 -18.08
C LEU A 245 -23.95 -21.02 -19.52
N ALA A 246 -24.68 -21.86 -20.27
CA ALA A 246 -24.38 -22.20 -21.66
C ALA A 246 -25.04 -21.25 -22.68
N MET A 247 -26.03 -20.46 -22.25
CA MET A 247 -26.70 -19.41 -23.03
C MET A 247 -25.98 -18.07 -22.92
#